data_AF-A0A952CR09-F1
#
_entry.id   AF-A0A952CR09-F1
#
_cell.length_a   1.000
_cell.length_b   1.000
_cell.length_c   1.000
_cell.angle_alpha   90.00
_cell.angle_beta   90.00
_cell.angle_gamma   90.00
#
_symmetry.space_group_name_H-M   'P 1'
#
loop_
_entity.id
_entity.type
_entity.pdbx_description
1 polymer ?
#
loop_
_entity_poly.entity_id
_entity_poly.type
_entity_poly.pdbx_seq_one_letter_code
_entity_poly.pdbx_strand_id
1 'polypeptide(L)'
;MKKINLYLMSLCLLLGIGVKAQTTILSENFSSASGTTPPTGWVQNFISGSTSNTWFFNNPGGRTLTSPISSPAAVFDSDYLGYYAYFHNVALESPSMNTTGKTVVRLKFDHYFYRTYNSFDSVAVEVYNGSTWNYVWSSRSTSTISGNIDLDISAHAANKSSTKVRFRFVGDYSWYWI
;
A
#
# COMPACT_ATOMS: atom_id res chain seq x y z
N MET A 1 10.27 -26.13 -70.62
CA MET A 1 9.53 -26.79 -69.52
C MET A 1 8.92 -25.72 -68.62
N LYS A 2 7.60 -25.60 -68.55
CA LYS A 2 6.90 -24.65 -67.66
C LYS A 2 6.79 -25.28 -66.27
N LYS A 3 7.28 -24.60 -65.22
CA LYS A 3 7.17 -25.06 -63.82
C LYS A 3 5.77 -24.76 -63.28
N ILE A 4 5.15 -25.74 -62.64
CA ILE A 4 3.91 -25.58 -61.85
C ILE A 4 4.32 -25.48 -60.39
N ASN A 5 3.91 -24.40 -59.71
CA ASN A 5 4.11 -24.22 -58.28
C ASN A 5 2.77 -24.47 -57.58
N LEU A 6 2.76 -25.36 -56.59
CA LEU A 6 1.62 -25.67 -55.74
C LEU A 6 1.85 -25.01 -54.38
N TYR A 7 0.97 -24.08 -53.99
CA TYR A 7 1.04 -23.43 -52.67
C TYR A 7 -0.02 -24.06 -51.77
N LEU A 8 0.42 -24.64 -50.65
CA LEU A 8 -0.44 -25.17 -49.61
C LEU A 8 -0.73 -24.02 -48.63
N MET A 9 -1.97 -23.52 -48.61
CA MET A 9 -2.40 -22.51 -47.64
C MET A 9 -2.72 -23.22 -46.33
N SER A 10 -1.77 -23.23 -45.40
CA SER A 10 -1.99 -23.81 -44.08
C SER A 10 -2.96 -22.92 -43.30
N LEU A 11 -4.12 -23.46 -42.92
CA LEU A 11 -5.07 -22.79 -42.03
C LEU A 11 -4.47 -22.73 -40.63
N CYS A 12 -3.83 -21.61 -40.28
CA CYS A 12 -3.42 -21.33 -38.91
C CYS A 12 -4.67 -21.08 -38.07
N LEU A 13 -5.14 -22.11 -37.35
CA LEU A 13 -6.14 -21.96 -36.30
C LEU A 13 -5.50 -21.16 -35.16
N LEU A 14 -5.71 -19.84 -35.15
CA LEU A 14 -5.39 -18.98 -34.02
C LEU A 14 -6.33 -19.34 -32.86
N LEU A 15 -5.91 -20.32 -32.05
CA LEU A 15 -6.48 -20.51 -30.72
C LEU A 15 -6.29 -19.19 -29.97
N GLY A 16 -7.39 -18.47 -29.75
CA GLY A 16 -7.42 -17.22 -29.01
C GLY A 16 -6.96 -17.45 -27.58
N ILE A 17 -5.67 -17.29 -27.34
CA ILE A 17 -5.10 -17.33 -26.00
C ILE A 17 -5.61 -16.09 -25.28
N GLY A 18 -6.60 -16.25 -24.41
CA GLY A 18 -7.15 -15.17 -23.61
C GLY A 18 -6.10 -14.69 -22.62
N VAL A 19 -5.32 -13.68 -22.99
CA VAL A 19 -4.37 -13.02 -22.07
C VAL A 19 -5.20 -12.26 -21.03
N LYS A 20 -5.22 -12.75 -19.78
CA LYS A 20 -5.79 -12.00 -18.65
C LYS A 20 -4.84 -10.84 -18.33
N ALA A 21 -5.14 -9.66 -18.83
CA ALA A 21 -4.43 -8.44 -18.43
C ALA A 21 -4.63 -8.16 -16.93
N GLN A 22 -3.59 -7.69 -16.24
CA GLN A 22 -3.72 -7.18 -14.88
C GLN A 22 -4.63 -5.95 -14.89
N THR A 23 -5.65 -5.92 -14.02
CA THR A 23 -6.46 -4.72 -13.80
C THR A 23 -5.92 -3.98 -12.58
N THR A 24 -5.57 -2.70 -12.73
CA THR A 24 -5.30 -1.82 -11.59
C THR A 24 -6.62 -1.37 -10.97
N ILE A 25 -6.82 -1.68 -9.69
CA ILE A 25 -8.05 -1.35 -8.94
C ILE A 25 -7.91 0.00 -8.24
N LEU A 26 -6.74 0.23 -7.62
CA LEU A 26 -6.33 1.48 -6.99
C LEU A 26 -4.84 1.66 -7.25
N SER A 27 -4.43 2.89 -7.52
CA SER A 27 -3.03 3.29 -7.64
C SER A 27 -2.88 4.64 -6.97
N GLU A 28 -1.97 4.72 -6.01
CA GLU A 28 -1.74 5.94 -5.23
C GLU A 28 -0.25 6.25 -5.21
N ASN A 29 0.10 7.50 -5.50
CA ASN A 29 1.47 8.03 -5.47
C ASN A 29 1.57 9.29 -4.58
N PHE A 30 0.48 9.64 -3.90
CA PHE A 30 0.29 10.78 -3.02
C PHE A 30 0.46 12.17 -3.66
N SER A 31 0.56 12.29 -5.00
CA SER A 31 0.84 13.57 -5.67
C SER A 31 -0.25 14.64 -5.49
N SER A 32 -1.43 14.27 -5.00
CA SER A 32 -2.54 15.17 -4.69
C SER A 32 -2.68 15.50 -3.20
N ALA A 33 -1.86 14.89 -2.34
CA ALA A 33 -1.84 15.14 -0.90
C ALA A 33 -1.05 16.42 -0.55
N SER A 34 -1.35 17.03 0.58
CA SER A 34 -0.64 18.24 1.05
C SER A 34 -0.76 18.42 2.56
N GLY A 35 0.34 18.77 3.23
CA GLY A 35 0.35 18.96 4.69
C GLY A 35 -0.11 17.69 5.41
N THR A 36 -1.24 17.73 6.09
CA THR A 36 -1.92 16.57 6.70
C THR A 36 -3.18 16.14 5.94
N THR A 37 -3.46 16.74 4.78
CA THR A 37 -4.60 16.39 3.93
C THR A 37 -4.20 15.23 3.01
N PRO A 38 -4.81 14.04 3.15
CA PRO A 38 -4.53 12.90 2.29
C PRO A 38 -5.17 13.06 0.90
N PRO A 39 -4.82 12.21 -0.09
CA PRO A 39 -5.49 12.18 -1.39
C PRO A 39 -7.00 11.91 -1.25
N THR A 40 -7.77 12.28 -2.27
CA THR A 40 -9.23 12.12 -2.27
C THR A 40 -9.67 10.70 -1.89
N GLY A 41 -10.52 10.60 -0.88
CA GLY A 41 -11.11 9.35 -0.40
C GLY A 41 -10.24 8.54 0.56
N TRP A 42 -8.96 8.90 0.71
CA TRP A 42 -8.15 8.38 1.81
C TRP A 42 -8.52 9.08 3.11
N VAL A 43 -8.46 8.35 4.21
CA VAL A 43 -8.86 8.84 5.53
C VAL A 43 -7.75 8.59 6.53
N GLN A 44 -7.44 9.61 7.31
CA GLN A 44 -6.64 9.46 8.52
C GLN A 44 -7.54 8.96 9.66
N ASN A 45 -7.27 7.75 10.14
CA ASN A 45 -8.03 7.13 11.21
C ASN A 45 -7.21 7.12 12.51
N PHE A 46 -7.63 7.94 13.47
CA PHE A 46 -7.12 7.88 14.83
C PHE A 46 -7.75 6.69 15.58
N ILE A 47 -6.93 5.74 16.01
CA ILE A 47 -7.40 4.56 16.74
C ILE A 47 -7.26 4.78 18.25
N SER A 48 -6.08 5.18 18.73
CA SER A 48 -5.86 5.57 20.13
C SER A 48 -4.55 6.36 20.33
N GLY A 49 -4.34 6.88 21.54
CA GLY A 49 -3.18 7.73 21.88
C GLY A 49 -3.51 9.22 21.86
N SER A 50 -2.63 10.05 21.30
CA SER A 50 -2.86 11.49 21.13
C SER A 50 -3.65 11.82 19.87
N THR A 51 -4.58 12.77 19.94
CA THR A 51 -5.34 13.27 18.76
C THR A 51 -4.47 14.05 17.77
N SER A 52 -3.25 14.44 18.15
CA SER A 52 -2.25 15.00 17.23
C SER A 52 -1.58 13.95 16.35
N ASN A 53 -1.85 12.66 16.56
CA ASN A 53 -1.30 11.57 15.76
C ASN A 53 -1.87 11.61 14.34
N THR A 54 -1.06 12.09 13.41
CA THR A 54 -1.45 12.24 12.00
C THR A 54 -0.28 11.87 11.09
N TRP A 55 -0.61 11.29 9.95
CA TRP A 55 0.24 11.18 8.79
C TRP A 55 0.43 12.54 8.12
N PHE A 56 1.65 12.81 7.71
CA PHE A 56 2.06 14.00 6.98
C PHE A 56 2.42 13.62 5.55
N PHE A 57 2.15 14.54 4.61
CA PHE A 57 2.43 14.40 3.19
C PHE A 57 3.45 15.43 2.69
N ASN A 58 3.88 16.34 3.58
CA ASN A 58 4.91 17.35 3.33
C ASN A 58 6.24 17.04 4.03
N ASN A 59 6.39 15.86 4.66
CA ASN A 59 7.61 15.42 5.34
C ASN A 59 8.24 16.48 6.27
N PRO A 60 7.53 16.93 7.31
CA PRO A 60 7.95 18.07 8.11
C PRO A 60 9.21 17.79 8.96
N GLY A 61 9.48 16.52 9.28
CA GLY A 61 10.72 16.10 9.93
C GLY A 61 11.92 15.97 8.99
N GLY A 62 11.79 16.29 7.70
CA GLY A 62 12.90 16.31 6.75
C GLY A 62 13.57 14.96 6.51
N ARG A 63 12.80 13.85 6.59
CA ARG A 63 13.33 12.50 6.39
C ARG A 63 13.82 12.30 4.97
N THR A 64 14.81 11.43 4.76
CA THR A 64 15.32 11.12 3.42
C THR A 64 14.39 10.15 2.70
N LEU A 65 13.85 10.57 1.55
CA LEU A 65 13.07 9.71 0.67
C LEU A 65 14.02 9.07 -0.34
N THR A 66 14.08 7.75 -0.36
CA THR A 66 14.94 6.98 -1.27
C THR A 66 14.07 6.28 -2.32
N SER A 67 14.52 6.30 -3.58
CA SER A 67 13.86 5.61 -4.68
C SER A 67 13.48 4.17 -4.29
N PRO A 68 12.27 3.70 -4.60
CA PRO A 68 11.27 4.34 -5.49
C PRO A 68 10.37 5.41 -4.82
N ILE A 69 10.54 5.68 -3.52
CA ILE A 69 9.71 6.64 -2.79
C ILE A 69 10.17 8.07 -3.11
N SER A 70 9.24 8.93 -3.51
CA SER A 70 9.48 10.35 -3.82
C SER A 70 8.42 11.25 -3.18
N SER A 71 8.74 12.53 -3.00
CA SER A 71 7.80 13.50 -2.42
C SER A 71 6.71 13.91 -3.43
N PRO A 72 5.47 14.18 -2.98
CA PRO A 72 4.94 13.92 -1.63
C PRO A 72 4.76 12.41 -1.36
N ALA A 73 4.91 12.00 -0.11
CA ALA A 73 4.71 10.62 0.35
C ALA A 73 4.02 10.65 1.72
N ALA A 74 3.31 9.58 2.07
CA ALA A 74 2.77 9.43 3.42
C ALA A 74 3.91 9.20 4.43
N VAL A 75 3.98 10.01 5.47
CA VAL A 75 5.01 9.93 6.51
C VAL A 75 4.34 9.99 7.87
N PHE A 76 4.47 8.94 8.67
CA PHE A 76 4.20 9.02 10.09
C PHE A 76 5.52 9.23 10.84
N ASP A 77 5.68 10.39 11.47
CA ASP A 77 6.95 10.81 12.07
C ASP A 77 6.75 11.08 13.57
N SER A 78 7.01 10.05 14.38
CA SER A 78 6.86 10.09 15.84
C SER A 78 7.90 11.04 16.46
N ASP A 79 9.12 11.05 15.94
CA ASP A 79 10.20 11.91 16.41
C ASP A 79 9.93 13.40 16.11
N TYR A 80 9.30 13.73 14.98
CA TYR A 80 8.82 15.09 14.69
C TYR A 80 7.63 15.51 15.58
N LEU A 81 6.68 14.60 15.82
CA LEU A 81 5.54 14.87 16.71
C LEU A 81 5.99 15.13 18.16
N GLY A 82 7.13 14.57 18.55
CA GLY A 82 7.83 14.86 19.79
C GLY A 82 7.08 14.43 21.05
N TYR A 83 7.49 15.02 22.18
CA TYR A 83 7.12 14.60 23.55
C TYR A 83 5.62 14.63 23.86
N TYR A 84 4.79 15.32 23.07
CA TYR A 84 3.35 15.47 23.35
C TYR A 84 2.50 14.28 22.89
N ALA A 85 3.10 13.28 22.24
CA ALA A 85 2.38 12.16 21.66
C ALA A 85 3.03 10.82 22.06
N TYR A 86 3.06 10.52 23.36
CA TYR A 86 3.69 9.30 23.89
C TYR A 86 3.19 8.03 23.22
N PHE A 87 1.87 7.83 23.10
CA PHE A 87 1.36 6.64 22.40
C PHE A 87 0.77 7.00 21.03
N HIS A 88 1.20 6.26 20.02
CA HIS A 88 0.71 6.31 18.67
C HIS A 88 -0.04 5.03 18.32
N ASN A 89 -1.27 5.19 17.85
CA ASN A 89 -2.02 4.14 17.18
C ASN A 89 -2.94 4.80 16.16
N VAL A 90 -2.46 4.89 14.93
CA VAL A 90 -3.11 5.60 13.83
C VAL A 90 -3.01 4.79 12.56
N ALA A 91 -3.98 4.93 11.67
CA ALA A 91 -3.95 4.32 10.36
C ALA A 91 -4.26 5.33 9.25
N LEU A 92 -3.63 5.12 8.10
CA LEU A 92 -4.01 5.76 6.84
C LEU A 92 -4.81 4.73 6.03
N GLU A 93 -6.09 5.00 5.82
CA GLU A 93 -7.05 4.08 5.20
C GLU A 93 -7.38 4.50 3.77
N SER A 94 -7.38 3.54 2.86
CA SER A 94 -7.74 3.76 1.46
C SER A 94 -9.24 4.05 1.28
N PRO A 95 -9.64 4.61 0.12
CA PRO A 95 -11.01 4.51 -0.36
C PRO A 95 -11.46 3.03 -0.41
N SER A 96 -12.77 2.81 -0.44
CA SER A 96 -13.31 1.47 -0.71
C SER A 96 -13.13 1.09 -2.17
N MET A 97 -12.71 -0.15 -2.40
CA MET A 97 -12.49 -0.76 -3.70
C MET A 97 -13.49 -1.89 -3.92
N ASN A 98 -14.00 -2.01 -5.14
CA ASN A 98 -14.81 -3.15 -5.56
C ASN A 98 -13.94 -4.16 -6.32
N THR A 99 -13.82 -5.35 -5.76
CA THR A 99 -13.05 -6.49 -6.30
C THR A 99 -13.96 -7.63 -6.77
N THR A 100 -15.26 -7.37 -6.95
CA THR A 100 -16.25 -8.36 -7.44
C THR A 100 -15.78 -9.01 -8.73
N GLY A 101 -15.84 -10.34 -8.79
CA GLY A 101 -15.37 -11.11 -9.94
C GLY A 101 -13.84 -11.22 -10.09
N LYS A 102 -13.05 -10.63 -9.19
CA LYS A 102 -11.60 -10.84 -9.12
C LYS A 102 -11.30 -12.03 -8.20
N THR A 103 -10.62 -13.04 -8.73
CA THR A 103 -10.17 -14.23 -7.98
C THR A 103 -8.78 -14.07 -7.37
N VAL A 104 -7.96 -13.21 -7.95
CA VAL A 104 -6.63 -12.85 -7.46
C VAL A 104 -6.57 -11.34 -7.27
N VAL A 105 -6.23 -10.92 -6.05
CA VAL A 105 -6.02 -9.51 -5.68
C VAL A 105 -4.66 -9.40 -5.02
N ARG A 106 -3.79 -8.55 -5.58
CA ARG A 106 -2.46 -8.29 -5.05
C ARG A 106 -2.34 -6.86 -4.57
N LEU A 107 -1.61 -6.67 -3.48
CA LEU A 107 -1.24 -5.37 -2.95
C LEU A 107 0.27 -5.19 -3.09
N LYS A 108 0.66 -4.12 -3.79
CA LYS A 108 2.05 -3.71 -3.94
C LYS A 108 2.24 -2.35 -3.30
N PHE A 109 3.30 -2.19 -2.54
CA PHE A 109 3.65 -0.89 -1.96
C PHE A 109 5.15 -0.82 -1.66
N ASP A 110 5.65 0.41 -1.68
CA ASP A 110 6.98 0.74 -1.24
C ASP A 110 6.91 1.39 0.13
N HIS A 111 7.86 1.06 1.01
CA HIS A 111 7.89 1.60 2.35
C HIS A 111 9.32 1.61 2.92
N TYR A 112 9.52 2.44 3.94
CA TYR A 112 10.72 2.46 4.76
C TYR A 112 10.34 2.76 6.21
N PHE A 113 10.48 1.75 7.07
CA PHE A 113 10.24 1.89 8.51
C PHE A 113 11.58 1.98 9.24
N TYR A 114 11.77 3.06 9.99
CA TYR A 114 12.92 3.21 10.88
C TYR A 114 12.44 3.42 12.30
N ARG A 115 13.07 2.72 13.25
CA ARG A 115 12.61 2.72 14.64
C ARG A 115 13.77 2.78 15.62
N THR A 116 13.44 3.18 16.84
CA THR A 116 14.27 2.97 18.03
C THR A 116 14.19 1.51 18.49
N TYR A 117 15.09 1.08 19.37
CA TYR A 117 15.22 -0.30 19.85
C TYR A 117 14.07 -0.80 20.74
N ASN A 118 13.03 0.00 21.00
CA ASN A 118 11.92 -0.43 21.85
C ASN A 118 11.22 -1.68 21.24
N SER A 119 10.62 -2.51 22.08
CA SER A 119 9.97 -3.76 21.61
C SER A 119 8.51 -3.56 21.16
N PHE A 120 7.98 -2.34 21.27
CA PHE A 120 6.57 -2.05 21.12
C PHE A 120 6.22 -1.43 19.75
N ASP A 121 7.17 -0.75 19.12
CA ASP A 121 7.00 -0.15 17.80
C ASP A 121 6.71 -1.21 16.73
N SER A 122 5.62 -0.99 15.99
CA SER A 122 5.21 -1.86 14.90
C SER A 122 4.48 -1.07 13.82
N VAL A 123 4.69 -1.53 12.60
CA VAL A 123 3.93 -1.11 11.43
C VAL A 123 3.19 -2.31 10.88
N ALA A 124 2.00 -2.08 10.37
CA ALA A 124 1.16 -3.14 9.83
C ALA A 124 0.39 -2.68 8.60
N VAL A 125 0.09 -3.64 7.74
CA VAL A 125 -0.86 -3.48 6.64
C VAL A 125 -2.01 -4.45 6.86
N GLU A 126 -3.22 -3.91 6.83
CA GLU A 126 -4.45 -4.65 7.09
C GLU A 126 -5.45 -4.47 5.95
N VAL A 127 -6.25 -5.50 5.70
CA VAL A 127 -7.30 -5.53 4.67
C VAL A 127 -8.66 -5.67 5.32
N TYR A 128 -9.58 -4.76 4.99
CA TYR A 128 -10.98 -4.85 5.36
C TYR A 128 -11.70 -5.81 4.41
N ASN A 129 -12.24 -6.91 4.94
CA ASN A 129 -12.88 -7.97 4.16
C ASN A 129 -14.40 -7.79 3.94
N GLY A 130 -14.93 -6.62 4.34
CA GLY A 130 -16.36 -6.31 4.40
C GLY A 130 -16.93 -6.31 5.82
N SER A 131 -16.22 -6.89 6.79
CA SER A 131 -16.67 -6.99 8.19
C SER A 131 -15.57 -6.71 9.21
N THR A 132 -14.35 -7.20 8.98
CA THR A 132 -13.21 -7.05 9.90
C THR A 132 -11.94 -6.64 9.16
N TRP A 133 -11.03 -6.00 9.89
CA TRP A 133 -9.66 -5.74 9.45
C TRP A 133 -8.79 -6.98 9.73
N ASN A 134 -8.03 -7.42 8.72
CA ASN A 134 -7.19 -8.62 8.80
C ASN A 134 -5.75 -8.23 8.47
N TYR A 135 -4.80 -8.62 9.32
CA TYR A 135 -3.37 -8.41 9.06
C TYR A 135 -2.92 -9.21 7.85
N VAL A 136 -2.29 -8.54 6.88
CA VAL A 136 -1.66 -9.18 5.72
C VAL A 136 -0.14 -9.02 5.72
N TRP A 137 0.37 -8.02 6.46
CA TRP A 137 1.79 -7.82 6.68
C TRP A 137 2.01 -7.02 7.96
N SER A 138 3.15 -7.24 8.63
CA SER A 138 3.60 -6.40 9.73
C SER A 138 5.12 -6.47 9.89
N SER A 139 5.70 -5.43 10.46
CA SER A 139 7.11 -5.41 10.86
C SER A 139 7.28 -4.78 12.23
N ARG A 140 8.23 -5.33 12.98
CA ARG A 140 8.78 -4.78 14.23
C ARG A 140 10.29 -4.59 14.11
N SER A 141 10.79 -4.38 12.89
CA SER A 141 12.22 -4.22 12.62
C SER A 141 12.43 -3.05 11.67
N THR A 142 13.53 -2.33 11.86
CA THR A 142 14.01 -1.35 10.90
C THR A 142 14.13 -2.01 9.52
N SER A 143 13.57 -1.36 8.50
CA SER A 143 13.71 -1.75 7.10
C SER A 143 15.18 -1.71 6.72
N THR A 144 15.69 -2.81 6.17
CA THR A 144 17.06 -2.90 5.67
C THR A 144 17.24 -2.25 4.30
N ILE A 145 16.15 -2.12 3.53
CA ILE A 145 16.07 -1.50 2.20
C ILE A 145 14.70 -0.82 2.08
N SER A 146 14.63 0.32 1.39
CA SER A 146 13.36 0.93 1.00
C SER A 146 12.72 0.17 -0.18
N GLY A 147 11.48 -0.26 -0.02
CA GLY A 147 10.62 -0.63 -1.16
C GLY A 147 10.46 -2.12 -1.50
N ASN A 148 9.39 -2.36 -2.24
CA ASN A 148 8.86 -3.58 -2.87
C ASN A 148 8.31 -4.70 -1.98
N ILE A 149 7.22 -4.39 -1.28
CA ILE A 149 6.32 -5.42 -0.79
C ILE A 149 5.31 -5.77 -1.89
N ASP A 150 5.15 -7.06 -2.18
CA ASP A 150 4.14 -7.59 -3.10
C ASP A 150 3.42 -8.80 -2.48
N LEU A 151 2.18 -8.58 -2.04
CA LEU A 151 1.39 -9.53 -1.27
C LEU A 151 0.21 -10.03 -2.08
N ASP A 152 -0.04 -11.34 -2.02
CA ASP A 152 -1.34 -11.88 -2.35
C ASP A 152 -2.30 -11.66 -1.17
N ILE A 153 -3.33 -10.85 -1.38
CA ILE A 153 -4.34 -10.54 -0.35
C ILE A 153 -5.71 -11.16 -0.67
N SER A 154 -5.75 -12.10 -1.61
CA SER A 154 -6.99 -12.69 -2.14
C SER A 154 -7.87 -13.31 -1.05
N ALA A 155 -7.27 -13.90 -0.01
CA ALA A 155 -8.00 -14.49 1.12
C ALA A 155 -8.96 -13.49 1.81
N HIS A 156 -8.66 -12.19 1.77
CA HIS A 156 -9.46 -11.15 2.41
C HIS A 156 -10.13 -10.20 1.39
N ALA A 157 -9.57 -10.09 0.19
CA ALA A 157 -9.98 -9.10 -0.80
C ALA A 157 -10.66 -9.69 -2.05
N ALA A 158 -10.57 -10.99 -2.34
CA ALA A 158 -11.17 -11.54 -3.56
C ALA A 158 -12.70 -11.52 -3.50
N ASN A 159 -13.32 -11.16 -4.62
CA ASN A 159 -14.77 -11.14 -4.82
C ASN A 159 -15.54 -10.36 -3.73
N LYS A 160 -15.11 -9.15 -3.40
CA LYS A 160 -15.75 -8.28 -2.41
C LYS A 160 -16.29 -7.01 -3.06
N SER A 161 -17.45 -6.55 -2.61
CA SER A 161 -18.03 -5.28 -3.05
C SER A 161 -17.42 -4.06 -2.34
N SER A 162 -16.79 -4.26 -1.19
CA SER A 162 -16.18 -3.20 -0.37
C SER A 162 -14.94 -3.73 0.35
N THR A 163 -13.78 -3.54 -0.27
CA THR A 163 -12.46 -3.82 0.29
C THR A 163 -11.72 -2.53 0.54
N LYS A 164 -11.03 -2.43 1.68
CA LYS A 164 -10.11 -1.33 1.98
C LYS A 164 -8.76 -1.89 2.40
N VAL A 165 -7.72 -1.09 2.24
CA VAL A 165 -6.40 -1.33 2.81
C VAL A 165 -6.10 -0.22 3.81
N ARG A 166 -5.41 -0.54 4.91
CA ARG A 166 -4.86 0.49 5.79
C ARG A 166 -3.42 0.22 6.18
N PHE A 167 -2.68 1.29 6.34
CA PHE A 167 -1.31 1.33 6.84
C PHE A 167 -1.37 1.82 8.27
N ARG A 168 -1.02 0.98 9.23
CA ARG A 168 -1.19 1.26 10.66
C ARG A 168 0.16 1.37 11.34
N PHE A 169 0.36 2.48 12.05
CA PHE A 169 1.51 2.71 12.90
C PHE A 169 1.09 2.56 14.36
N VAL A 170 1.84 1.75 15.11
CA VAL A 170 1.70 1.63 16.56
C VAL A 170 3.07 1.79 17.20
N GLY A 171 3.21 2.71 18.15
CA GLY A 171 4.51 2.92 18.79
C GLY A 171 4.50 4.00 19.86
N ASP A 172 5.64 4.14 20.54
CA ASP A 172 5.85 5.11 21.61
C ASP A 172 7.31 5.58 21.61
N TYR A 173 7.53 6.88 21.35
CA TYR A 173 8.86 7.42 21.00
C TYR A 173 9.56 6.65 19.89
N SER A 174 8.78 6.31 18.87
CA SER A 174 9.30 5.69 17.67
C SER A 174 10.03 6.71 16.80
N TRP A 175 10.71 6.29 15.74
CA TRP A 175 11.26 7.25 14.79
C TRP A 175 10.23 7.58 13.73
N TYR A 176 10.19 6.86 12.61
CA TYR A 176 9.27 7.20 11.53
C TYR A 176 8.99 6.04 10.59
N TRP A 177 7.85 6.12 9.92
CA TRP A 177 7.48 5.26 8.81
C TRP A 177 7.11 6.09 7.60
N ILE A 178 7.72 5.76 6.46
CA ILE A 178 7.37 6.25 5.13
C ILE A 178 6.76 5.10 4.33
#